data_AF-A0A5B6WA11-F1
#
_entry.id   AF-A0A5B6WA11-F1
#
_cell.length_a   1.000
_cell.length_b   1.000
_cell.length_c   1.000
_cell.angle_alpha   90.00
_cell.angle_beta   90.00
_cell.angle_gamma   90.00
#
_symmetry.space_group_name_H-M   'P 1'
#
loop_
_entity.id
_entity.type
_entity.pdbx_description
1 polymer ?
#
loop_
_entity_poly.entity_id
_entity_poly.type
_entity_poly.pdbx_seq_one_letter_code
_entity_poly.pdbx_strand_id
1 'polypeptide(L)'
;MSFDLMLKPSCSGCGSSQDLYGSNCKHMTLCVSCGKTMAENQGKCFECGAIVTRLIREYNVRASPSTDKNYFIGRFMTGLPNFSKKKNAENRWSLQKDGLQGRQVTDALREKYKNKPWLLEDETGQAQYQGQLEGSQSATYYLLMMQGKEFVAIPAGTILTRLLSISNLH
;
A
#
# COMPACT_ATOMS: atom_id res chain seq x y z
N MET A 1 27.17 -13.64 9.91
CA MET A 1 25.86 -14.26 9.65
C MET A 1 24.82 -13.43 10.39
N SER A 2 23.82 -12.88 9.70
CA SER A 2 22.72 -12.15 10.34
C SER A 2 21.79 -13.17 10.98
N PHE A 3 21.61 -13.13 12.30
CA PHE A 3 20.52 -13.87 12.93
C PHE A 3 19.21 -13.12 12.67
N ASP A 4 18.21 -13.86 12.18
CA ASP A 4 16.85 -13.35 12.02
C ASP A 4 16.31 -12.87 13.37
N LEU A 5 15.53 -11.80 13.36
CA LEU A 5 14.93 -11.28 14.57
C LEU A 5 13.85 -12.25 15.08
N MET A 6 14.13 -12.90 16.20
CA MET A 6 13.18 -13.77 16.90
C MET A 6 12.50 -13.01 18.03
N LEU A 7 11.21 -12.71 17.87
CA LEU A 7 10.42 -12.06 18.91
C LEU A 7 9.91 -13.09 19.93
N LYS A 8 10.10 -12.77 21.22
CA LYS A 8 9.46 -13.49 22.33
C LYS A 8 7.92 -13.26 22.28
N PRO A 9 7.10 -14.14 22.87
CA PRO A 9 5.63 -14.00 22.82
C PRO A 9 5.08 -12.82 23.63
N SER A 10 5.91 -12.18 24.46
CA SER A 10 5.54 -11.06 25.30
C SER A 10 6.65 -10.02 25.45
N CYS A 11 6.25 -8.80 25.76
CA CYS A 11 7.11 -7.67 26.09
C CYS A 11 7.88 -7.95 27.38
N SER A 12 9.20 -7.80 27.35
CA SER A 12 10.06 -8.01 28.53
C SER A 12 9.87 -6.99 29.65
N GLY A 13 9.19 -5.86 29.39
CA GLY A 13 8.92 -4.83 30.40
C GLY A 13 7.56 -4.99 31.08
N CYS A 14 6.48 -5.11 30.30
CA CYS A 14 5.10 -5.09 30.81
C CYS A 14 4.31 -6.38 30.58
N GLY A 15 4.88 -7.38 29.90
CA GLY A 15 4.19 -8.65 29.62
C GLY A 15 3.15 -8.61 28.50
N SER A 16 2.89 -7.47 27.85
CA SER A 16 1.96 -7.38 26.72
C SER A 16 2.35 -8.35 25.58
N SER A 17 1.38 -8.97 24.92
CA SER A 17 1.57 -9.83 23.75
C SER A 17 1.27 -9.12 22.41
N GLN A 18 0.87 -7.85 22.47
CA GLN A 18 0.51 -7.07 21.29
C GLN A 18 1.64 -6.13 20.89
N ASP A 19 1.72 -5.87 19.58
CA ASP A 19 2.64 -4.92 18.98
C ASP A 19 4.08 -5.04 19.50
N LEU A 20 4.64 -6.23 19.31
CA LEU A 20 5.98 -6.57 19.73
C LEU A 20 7.03 -6.20 18.67
N TYR A 21 8.20 -5.80 19.16
CA TYR A 21 9.34 -5.34 18.37
C TYR A 21 10.64 -5.82 19.00
N GLY A 22 11.67 -5.99 18.18
CA GLY A 22 13.04 -6.20 18.63
C GLY A 22 13.69 -4.89 19.04
N SER A 23 14.67 -4.92 19.94
CA SER A 23 15.58 -3.78 20.14
C SER A 23 16.63 -3.69 19.02
N ASN A 24 17.40 -2.60 18.94
CA ASN A 24 18.51 -2.43 17.98
C ASN A 24 19.57 -3.54 18.02
N CYS A 25 19.72 -4.21 19.16
CA CYS A 25 20.63 -5.34 19.35
C CYS A 25 19.96 -6.71 19.19
N LYS A 26 18.67 -6.76 18.83
CA LYS A 26 17.84 -7.96 18.62
C LYS A 26 17.62 -8.87 19.85
N HIS A 27 18.29 -8.64 20.98
CA HIS A 27 18.14 -9.49 22.18
C HIS A 27 16.82 -9.31 22.95
N MET A 28 16.18 -8.13 22.84
CA MET A 28 14.97 -7.83 23.61
C MET A 28 13.74 -7.78 22.74
N THR A 29 12.62 -8.23 23.31
CA THR A 29 11.29 -8.03 22.74
C THR A 29 10.50 -7.04 23.58
N LEU A 30 10.08 -5.94 22.97
CA LEU A 30 9.44 -4.81 23.62
C LEU A 30 8.19 -4.39 22.85
N CYS A 31 7.15 -3.96 23.56
CA CYS A 31 6.07 -3.19 22.95
C CYS A 31 6.52 -1.75 22.68
N VAL A 32 5.74 -1.02 21.89
CA VAL A 32 6.05 0.38 21.52
C VAL A 32 6.26 1.26 22.76
N SER A 33 5.40 1.14 23.77
CA SER A 33 5.47 1.98 24.98
C SER A 33 6.74 1.69 25.78
N CYS A 34 7.01 0.43 26.14
CA CYS A 34 8.22 0.07 26.89
C CYS A 34 9.49 0.41 26.12
N GLY A 35 9.52 0.15 24.80
CA GLY A 35 10.68 0.48 23.97
C GLY A 35 10.94 1.98 23.86
N LYS A 36 9.88 2.79 23.73
CA LYS A 36 9.97 4.26 23.75
C LYS A 36 10.53 4.75 25.09
N THR A 37 9.99 4.29 26.22
CA THR A 37 10.48 4.67 27.55
C THR A 37 11.94 4.28 27.75
N MET A 38 12.37 3.10 27.28
CA MET A 38 13.79 2.73 27.33
C MET A 38 14.65 3.64 26.47
N ALA A 39 14.20 4.00 25.26
CA ALA A 39 14.96 4.90 24.40
C ALA A 39 15.12 6.31 24.99
N GLU A 40 14.06 6.86 25.58
CA GLU A 40 14.07 8.18 26.23
C GLU A 40 14.98 8.19 27.47
N ASN A 41 14.98 7.11 28.27
CA ASN A 41 15.77 7.01 29.49
C ASN A 41 17.17 6.41 29.29
N GLN A 42 17.63 6.23 28.05
CA GLN A 42 18.89 5.54 27.73
C GLN A 42 19.01 4.14 28.39
N GLY A 43 17.87 3.45 28.50
CA GLY A 43 17.76 2.12 29.04
C GLY A 43 18.63 1.12 28.27
N LYS A 44 19.28 0.23 29.01
CA LYS A 44 20.22 -0.75 28.46
C LYS A 44 19.57 -2.11 28.28
N CYS A 45 20.04 -2.84 27.28
CA CYS A 45 19.71 -4.24 27.09
C CYS A 45 20.22 -5.08 28.26
N PHE A 46 19.35 -5.91 28.82
CA PHE A 46 19.69 -6.79 29.95
C PHE A 46 20.71 -7.88 29.60
N GLU A 47 20.84 -8.23 28.31
CA GLU A 47 21.72 -9.31 27.84
C GLU A 47 23.11 -8.78 27.42
N CYS A 48 23.18 -7.68 26.66
CA CYS A 48 24.46 -7.18 26.12
C CYS A 48 24.83 -5.75 26.57
N GLY A 49 24.03 -5.10 27.40
CA GLY A 49 24.29 -3.74 27.90
C GLY A 49 24.13 -2.61 26.86
N ALA A 50 23.84 -2.94 25.59
CA ALA A 50 23.64 -1.95 24.54
C ALA A 50 22.46 -1.03 24.86
N ILE A 51 22.63 0.27 24.64
CA ILE A 51 21.56 1.25 24.83
C ILE A 51 20.47 1.01 23.78
N VAL A 52 19.22 0.94 24.23
CA VAL A 52 18.05 0.80 23.36
C VAL A 52 17.82 2.14 22.67
N THR A 53 17.95 2.19 21.35
CA THR A 53 17.81 3.43 20.56
C THR A 53 16.74 3.37 19.49
N ARG A 54 16.36 2.16 19.07
CA ARG A 54 15.33 1.92 18.06
C ARG A 54 14.63 0.59 18.33
N LEU A 55 13.38 0.54 17.88
CA LEU A 55 12.60 -0.69 17.76
C LEU A 55 12.61 -1.14 16.30
N ILE A 56 12.75 -2.44 16.10
CA ILE A 56 12.80 -3.07 14.77
C ILE A 56 11.73 -4.15 14.66
N ARG A 57 11.20 -4.33 13.45
CA ARG A 57 10.36 -5.46 13.11
C ARG A 57 10.77 -5.94 11.72
N GLU A 58 11.01 -7.24 11.63
CA GLU A 58 11.36 -7.90 10.37
C GLU A 58 10.12 -8.61 9.84
N TYR A 59 9.94 -8.55 8.52
CA TYR A 59 8.81 -9.16 7.83
C TYR A 59 9.31 -9.94 6.62
N ASN A 60 8.76 -11.12 6.42
CA ASN A 60 8.94 -11.83 5.17
C ASN A 60 8.20 -11.10 4.05
N VAL A 61 8.85 -10.98 2.90
CA VAL A 61 8.25 -10.45 1.68
C VAL A 61 8.24 -11.56 0.63
N ARG A 62 7.06 -11.91 0.12
CA ARG A 62 6.91 -12.89 -0.97
C ARG A 62 6.44 -12.19 -2.23
N ALA A 63 6.94 -12.62 -3.39
CA ALA A 63 6.37 -12.23 -4.67
C ALA A 63 4.93 -12.75 -4.79
N SER A 64 4.03 -11.95 -5.35
CA SER A 64 2.67 -12.38 -5.65
C SER A 64 2.70 -13.57 -6.62
N PRO A 65 1.88 -14.62 -6.40
CA PRO A 65 1.64 -15.61 -7.45
C PRO A 65 1.03 -14.90 -8.66
N SER A 66 1.25 -15.40 -9.87
CA SER A 66 0.65 -14.84 -11.08
C SER A 66 -0.87 -14.79 -10.93
N THR A 67 -1.43 -13.58 -10.78
CA THR A 67 -2.88 -13.38 -10.71
C THR A 67 -3.39 -12.80 -12.03
N ASP A 68 -4.58 -13.19 -12.47
CA ASP A 68 -5.26 -12.60 -13.63
C ASP A 68 -5.68 -11.13 -13.42
N LYS A 69 -5.41 -10.56 -12.24
CA LYS A 69 -5.73 -9.18 -11.88
C LYS A 69 -4.54 -8.27 -12.20
N ASN A 70 -4.81 -7.24 -13.00
CA ASN A 70 -3.87 -6.16 -13.26
C ASN A 70 -4.01 -5.07 -12.20
N TYR A 71 -2.89 -4.59 -11.68
CA TYR A 71 -2.84 -3.51 -10.70
C TYR A 71 -2.33 -2.22 -11.34
N PHE A 72 -3.04 -1.13 -11.07
CA PHE A 72 -2.75 0.21 -11.58
C PHE A 72 -2.60 1.19 -10.43
N ILE A 73 -1.72 2.17 -10.59
CA ILE A 73 -1.52 3.24 -9.61
C ILE A 73 -2.13 4.52 -10.19
N GLY A 74 -3.15 5.06 -9.52
CA GLY A 74 -3.74 6.36 -9.88
C GLY A 74 -3.08 7.50 -9.13
N ARG A 75 -2.55 8.50 -9.85
CA ARG A 75 -2.00 9.73 -9.25
C ARG A 75 -2.98 10.90 -9.37
N PHE A 76 -3.40 11.44 -8.23
CA PHE A 76 -4.30 12.59 -8.13
C PHE A 76 -3.54 13.84 -7.67
N MET A 77 -3.58 14.90 -8.47
CA MET A 77 -2.81 16.12 -8.20
C MET A 77 -3.45 17.02 -7.14
N THR A 78 -4.78 16.97 -7.01
CA THR A 78 -5.57 17.82 -6.12
C THR A 78 -5.96 17.13 -4.81
N GLY A 79 -5.34 15.98 -4.51
CA GLY A 79 -5.72 15.12 -3.38
C GLY A 79 -6.58 13.93 -3.81
N LEU A 80 -6.74 12.96 -2.90
CA LEU A 80 -7.53 11.77 -3.18
C LEU A 80 -9.03 12.13 -3.28
N PRO A 81 -9.77 11.51 -4.23
CA PRO A 81 -11.23 11.55 -4.21
C PRO A 81 -11.79 11.06 -2.88
N ASN A 82 -13.05 11.43 -2.60
CA ASN A 82 -13.77 11.01 -1.40
C ASN A 82 -14.18 9.52 -1.46
N PHE A 83 -13.20 8.63 -1.60
CA PHE A 83 -13.41 7.20 -1.55
C PHE A 83 -13.97 6.81 -0.18
N SER A 84 -15.09 6.09 -0.19
CA SER A 84 -15.62 5.56 1.06
C SER A 84 -14.65 4.55 1.68
N LYS A 85 -14.39 4.72 2.98
CA LYS A 85 -13.68 3.71 3.78
C LYS A 85 -14.56 2.51 4.17
N LYS A 86 -15.88 2.61 3.99
CA LYS A 86 -16.83 1.53 4.26
C LYS A 86 -16.98 0.64 3.03
N LYS A 87 -16.79 -0.67 3.22
CA LYS A 87 -16.81 -1.71 2.19
C LYS A 87 -18.15 -1.81 1.42
N ASN A 88 -19.24 -1.27 1.97
CA ASN A 88 -20.61 -1.29 1.43
C ASN A 88 -21.24 0.11 1.33
N ALA A 89 -20.46 1.18 1.12
CA ALA A 89 -21.07 2.49 0.92
C ALA A 89 -21.64 2.66 -0.49
N GLU A 90 -22.69 3.49 -0.59
CA GLU A 90 -23.34 3.91 -1.84
C GLU A 90 -22.42 4.71 -2.78
N ASN A 91 -21.24 5.12 -2.31
CA ASN A 91 -20.26 5.84 -3.13
C ASN A 91 -19.42 4.85 -3.96
N ARG A 92 -20.05 4.21 -4.95
CA ARG A 92 -19.36 3.31 -5.89
C ARG A 92 -18.69 4.14 -6.98
N TRP A 93 -17.52 3.67 -7.42
CA TRP A 93 -16.71 4.31 -8.43
C TRP A 93 -16.48 3.32 -9.58
N SER A 94 -16.52 3.81 -10.82
CA SER A 94 -16.21 3.04 -12.02
C SER A 94 -14.97 3.60 -12.70
N LEU A 95 -14.08 2.71 -13.13
CA LEU A 95 -12.90 3.05 -13.93
C LEU A 95 -13.04 2.37 -15.29
N GLN A 96 -13.16 3.16 -16.36
CA GLN A 96 -13.34 2.66 -17.72
C GLN A 96 -12.53 3.48 -18.73
N LYS A 97 -12.33 2.94 -19.94
CA LYS A 97 -11.78 3.74 -21.04
C LYS A 97 -12.84 4.73 -21.49
N ASP A 98 -12.44 5.98 -21.70
CA ASP A 98 -13.33 7.04 -22.16
C ASP A 98 -14.03 6.65 -23.47
N GLY A 99 -15.37 6.70 -23.46
CA GLY A 99 -16.24 6.30 -24.57
C GLY A 99 -16.48 4.79 -24.74
N LEU A 100 -16.02 3.95 -23.82
CA LEU A 100 -16.29 2.51 -23.81
C LEU A 100 -17.49 2.24 -22.89
N GLN A 101 -18.67 1.97 -23.47
CA GLN A 101 -19.86 1.56 -22.72
C GLN A 101 -20.11 0.05 -22.91
N GLY A 102 -20.15 -0.72 -21.82
CA GLY A 102 -20.55 -2.13 -21.84
C GLY A 102 -19.50 -3.12 -21.34
N ARG A 103 -19.98 -4.30 -20.92
CA ARG A 103 -19.17 -5.35 -20.24
C ARG A 103 -18.39 -6.28 -21.19
N GLN A 104 -18.72 -6.31 -22.48
CA GLN A 104 -18.05 -7.18 -23.45
C GLN A 104 -17.12 -6.36 -24.35
N VAL A 105 -15.82 -6.52 -24.14
CA VAL A 105 -14.78 -5.88 -24.94
C VAL A 105 -14.24 -6.92 -25.92
N THR A 106 -14.61 -6.81 -27.19
CA THR A 106 -14.01 -7.61 -28.28
C THR A 106 -12.58 -7.14 -28.53
N ASP A 107 -11.74 -7.97 -29.14
CA ASP A 107 -10.34 -7.61 -29.45
C ASP A 107 -10.25 -6.35 -30.34
N ALA A 108 -11.22 -6.19 -31.27
CA ALA A 108 -11.34 -4.98 -32.09
C ALA A 108 -11.63 -3.71 -31.27
N LEU A 109 -12.45 -3.80 -30.22
CA LEU A 109 -12.71 -2.70 -29.29
C LEU A 109 -11.48 -2.43 -28.40
N ARG A 110 -10.77 -3.48 -27.97
CA ARG A 110 -9.54 -3.33 -27.18
C ARG A 110 -8.50 -2.52 -27.96
N GLU A 111 -8.29 -2.83 -29.24
CA GLU A 111 -7.37 -2.10 -30.10
C GLU A 111 -7.82 -0.65 -30.35
N LYS A 112 -9.11 -0.44 -30.61
CA LYS A 112 -9.67 0.91 -30.85
C LYS A 112 -9.51 1.85 -29.64
N TYR A 113 -9.61 1.31 -28.42
CA TYR A 113 -9.60 2.10 -27.19
C TYR A 113 -8.28 2.02 -26.40
N LYS A 114 -7.24 1.32 -26.91
CA LYS A 114 -5.97 1.15 -26.19
C LYS A 114 -5.32 2.48 -25.80
N ASN A 115 -5.38 3.46 -26.70
CA ASN A 115 -4.81 4.80 -26.55
C ASN A 115 -5.78 5.82 -25.92
N LYS A 116 -7.03 5.43 -25.66
CA LYS A 116 -7.99 6.33 -25.02
C LYS A 116 -7.61 6.55 -23.54
N PRO A 117 -7.86 7.73 -22.98
CA PRO A 117 -7.65 7.95 -21.56
C PRO A 117 -8.60 7.09 -20.72
N TRP A 118 -8.21 6.86 -19.48
CA TRP A 118 -9.07 6.26 -18.47
C TRP A 118 -9.91 7.35 -17.82
N LEU A 119 -11.19 7.07 -17.65
CA LEU A 119 -12.17 7.88 -16.95
C LEU A 119 -12.55 7.16 -15.65
N LEU A 120 -12.32 7.83 -14.53
CA LEU A 120 -12.79 7.46 -13.21
C LEU A 120 -13.95 8.36 -12.84
N GLU A 121 -15.11 7.79 -12.58
CA GLU A 121 -16.32 8.54 -12.21
C GLU A 121 -17.00 7.91 -11.00
N ASP A 122 -17.67 8.75 -10.21
CA ASP A 122 -18.60 8.29 -9.20
C ASP A 122 -19.97 7.96 -9.82
N GLU A 123 -20.83 7.21 -9.12
CA GLU A 123 -22.14 6.84 -9.68
C GLU A 123 -23.03 8.04 -10.02
N THR A 124 -22.82 9.17 -9.35
CA THR A 124 -23.62 10.38 -9.59
C THR A 124 -23.14 11.17 -10.81
N GLY A 125 -21.94 10.87 -11.32
CA GLY A 125 -21.28 11.62 -12.39
C GLY A 125 -20.81 13.02 -11.97
N GLN A 126 -20.95 13.40 -10.70
CA GLN A 126 -20.54 14.72 -10.20
C GLN A 126 -19.01 14.84 -10.07
N ALA A 127 -18.32 13.73 -9.83
CA ALA A 127 -16.88 13.71 -9.67
C ALA A 127 -16.24 12.81 -10.73
N GLN A 128 -15.65 13.45 -11.75
CA GLN A 128 -14.97 12.77 -12.83
C GLN A 128 -13.49 13.11 -12.86
N TYR A 129 -12.67 12.09 -13.13
CA TYR A 129 -11.23 12.22 -13.29
C TYR A 129 -10.78 11.51 -14.54
N GLN A 130 -10.03 12.19 -15.40
CA GLN A 130 -9.46 11.59 -16.59
C GLN A 130 -7.96 11.44 -16.42
N GLY A 131 -7.41 10.27 -16.73
CA GLY A 131 -5.98 9.97 -16.61
C GLY A 131 -5.45 9.20 -17.81
N GLN A 132 -4.20 9.42 -18.17
CA GLN A 132 -3.54 8.67 -19.24
C GLN A 132 -2.53 7.70 -18.64
N LEU A 133 -2.27 6.58 -19.33
CA LEU A 133 -1.17 5.71 -18.96
C LEU A 133 0.13 6.49 -19.17
N GLU A 134 0.95 6.56 -18.14
CA GLU A 134 2.31 7.05 -18.33
C GLU A 134 3.04 6.05 -19.24
N GLY A 135 3.74 6.57 -20.26
CA GLY A 135 4.55 5.76 -21.16
C GLY A 135 5.71 5.06 -20.43
N SER A 136 6.56 4.36 -21.20
CA SER A 136 7.73 3.58 -20.76
C SER A 136 8.30 4.05 -19.41
N GLN A 137 8.06 3.25 -18.38
CA GLN A 137 8.64 3.48 -17.06
C GLN A 137 10.03 2.85 -17.04
N SER A 138 11.04 3.61 -16.62
CA SER A 138 12.40 3.09 -16.45
C SER A 138 12.55 2.22 -15.20
N ALA A 139 11.54 2.17 -14.33
CA ALA A 139 11.55 1.43 -13.06
C ALA A 139 10.28 0.60 -12.87
N THR A 140 10.43 -0.59 -12.29
CA THR A 140 9.32 -1.50 -11.94
C THR A 140 8.80 -1.17 -10.54
N TYR A 141 7.50 -0.88 -10.43
CA TYR A 141 6.85 -0.58 -9.15
C TYR A 141 6.22 -1.83 -8.54
N TYR A 142 6.25 -1.94 -7.21
CA TYR A 142 5.58 -3.01 -6.46
C TYR A 142 4.64 -2.44 -5.40
N LEU A 143 3.45 -3.02 -5.28
CA LEU A 143 2.54 -2.81 -4.17
C LEU A 143 2.88 -3.82 -3.07
N LEU A 144 3.21 -3.33 -1.87
CA LEU A 144 3.40 -4.17 -0.69
C LEU A 144 2.09 -4.22 0.11
N MET A 145 1.45 -5.37 0.15
CA MET A 145 0.22 -5.58 0.92
C MET A 145 0.45 -6.58 2.05
N MET A 146 0.05 -6.21 3.26
CA MET A 146 0.10 -7.11 4.41
C MET A 146 -0.96 -8.21 4.28
N GLN A 147 -0.54 -9.46 4.32
CA GLN A 147 -1.42 -10.63 4.37
C GLN A 147 -1.00 -11.51 5.56
N GLY A 148 -1.83 -11.54 6.60
CA GLY A 148 -1.49 -12.21 7.85
C GLY A 148 -0.27 -11.54 8.52
N LYS A 149 0.88 -12.23 8.51
CA LYS A 149 2.14 -11.77 9.14
C LYS A 149 3.24 -11.45 8.11
N GLU A 150 2.94 -11.54 6.82
CA GLU A 150 3.92 -11.35 5.74
C GLU A 150 3.44 -10.26 4.79
N PHE A 151 4.37 -9.66 4.04
CA PHE A 151 4.02 -8.80 2.92
C PHE A 151 4.03 -9.59 1.61
N VAL A 152 3.05 -9.30 0.77
CA VAL A 152 3.04 -9.75 -0.63
C VAL A 152 3.42 -8.57 -1.51
N ALA A 153 4.47 -8.74 -2.32
CA ALA A 153 4.91 -7.80 -3.32
C ALA A 153 4.23 -8.10 -4.66
N ILE A 154 3.32 -7.22 -5.08
CA ILE A 154 2.59 -7.34 -6.34
C ILE A 154 3.18 -6.35 -7.34
N PRO A 155 3.65 -6.78 -8.53
CA PRO A 155 4.11 -5.85 -9.55
C PRO A 155 2.94 -4.98 -10.02
N ALA A 156 3.12 -3.66 -9.97
CA ALA A 156 2.19 -2.72 -10.59
C ALA A 156 2.57 -2.59 -12.07
N GLY A 157 1.64 -2.98 -12.95
CA GLY A 157 1.91 -3.04 -14.39
C GLY A 157 2.07 -1.67 -15.02
N THR A 158 1.24 -0.69 -14.64
CA THR A 158 1.28 0.66 -15.23
C THR A 158 0.76 1.73 -14.26
N ILE A 159 1.36 2.92 -14.29
CA ILE A 159 0.88 4.09 -13.55
C ILE A 159 -0.05 4.90 -14.46
N LEU A 160 -1.24 5.22 -13.95
CA LEU A 160 -2.14 6.22 -14.51
C LEU A 160 -1.75 7.58 -13.96
N THR A 161 -1.31 8.46 -14.85
CA THR A 161 -0.89 9.80 -14.47
C THR A 161 -1.87 10.85 -14.89
N ARG A 162 -1.86 11.91 -14.07
CA ARG A 162 -2.71 13.10 -14.20
C ARG A 162 -4.18 12.74 -14.23
N LEU A 163 -4.69 12.08 -13.18
CA LEU A 163 -6.14 12.05 -12.95
C LEU A 163 -6.59 13.48 -12.60
N LEU A 164 -6.94 14.24 -13.63
CA LEU A 164 -7.39 15.62 -13.53
C LEU A 164 -8.88 15.61 -13.28
N SER A 165 -9.31 16.34 -12.24
CA SER A 165 -10.74 16.59 -12.02
C SER A 165 -11.29 17.34 -13.22
N ILE A 166 -12.34 16.78 -13.83
CA ILE A 166 -13.07 17.42 -14.91
C ILE A 166 -14.10 18.34 -14.27
N SER A 167 -13.79 19.61 -14.15
CA SER A 167 -14.77 20.64 -13.80
C SER A 167 -15.39 21.17 -15.10
N ASN A 168 -16.67 20.90 -15.33
CA ASN A 168 -17.41 21.56 -16.42
C ASN A 168 -17.49 23.06 -16.10
N LEU A 169 -16.80 23.88 -16.90
CA LEU A 169 -17.00 25.32 -16.91
C LEU A 169 -18.28 25.59 -17.72
N HIS A 170 -19.38 25.83 -17.02
CA HIS A 170 -20.53 26.56 -17.55
C HIS A 170 -20.47 27.99 -17.05
#